data_AF-A0A9E3SX61-F1
#
_entry.id   AF-A0A9E3SX61-F1
#
_cell.length_a   1.000
_cell.length_b   1.000
_cell.length_c   1.000
_cell.angle_alpha   90.00
_cell.angle_beta   90.00
_cell.angle_gamma   90.00
#
_symmetry.space_group_name_H-M   'P 1'
#
loop_
_entity.id
_entity.type
_entity.pdbx_description
1 polymer ?
#
loop_
_entity_poly.entity_id
_entity_poly.type
_entity_poly.pdbx_seq_one_letter_code
_entity_poly.pdbx_strand_id
1 'polypeptide(L)'
;MHFLRRWLVILMVLLTLLLIVPILLIRAQPYERGHLATFLIPPEDCRAPCFMGVRPQQTTVEQAVAMLRANDAVEQVQIEYYYRGLSIFWRWKSSPSEFRDYAFQVDETRLVTQPVLPPTVRLGDMQLILGPPERVTAAVLNEYQPRAAIVLEYPALGMYLFIGMYPCQMDQAEFWRMHYEASLYGAYFLGLGEPNYARMLPNSRRELDPNTWAKQFRDFCRAR
;
A
#
# COMPACT_ATOMS: atom_id res chain seq x y z
N MET A 1 -11.25 -44.22 37.70
CA MET A 1 -11.53 -43.55 36.40
C MET A 1 -11.72 -42.03 36.51
N HIS A 2 -12.32 -41.48 37.59
CA HIS A 2 -12.49 -40.02 37.75
C HIS A 2 -11.17 -39.20 37.77
N PHE A 3 -10.10 -39.74 38.36
CA PHE A 3 -8.81 -39.06 38.43
C PHE A 3 -8.18 -38.83 37.05
N LEU A 4 -8.13 -39.88 36.20
CA LEU A 4 -7.59 -39.79 34.84
C LEU A 4 -8.36 -38.77 33.98
N ARG A 5 -9.69 -38.74 34.08
CA ARG A 5 -10.53 -37.77 33.37
C ARG A 5 -10.19 -36.33 33.76
N ARG A 6 -9.96 -36.06 35.06
CA ARG A 6 -9.58 -34.72 35.54
C ARG A 6 -8.23 -34.28 34.98
N TRP A 7 -7.24 -35.18 34.96
CA TRP A 7 -5.92 -34.88 34.40
C TRP A 7 -5.95 -34.59 32.90
N LEU A 8 -6.71 -35.37 32.13
CA LEU A 8 -6.87 -35.13 30.70
C LEU A 8 -7.50 -33.77 30.40
N VAL A 9 -8.49 -33.34 31.19
CA VAL A 9 -9.10 -32.00 31.04
C VAL A 9 -8.08 -30.90 31.35
N ILE A 10 -7.30 -31.03 32.43
CA ILE A 10 -6.28 -30.03 32.78
C ILE A 10 -5.22 -29.93 31.69
N LEU A 11 -4.75 -31.07 31.17
CA LEU A 11 -3.75 -31.10 30.10
C LEU A 11 -4.28 -30.46 28.81
N MET A 12 -5.53 -30.74 28.44
CA MET A 12 -6.16 -30.11 27.27
C MET A 12 -6.25 -28.58 27.44
N VAL A 13 -6.71 -28.09 28.59
CA VAL A 13 -6.81 -26.65 28.86
C VAL A 13 -5.44 -25.97 28.83
N LEU A 14 -4.43 -26.58 29.45
CA LEU A 14 -3.07 -26.06 29.46
C LEU A 14 -2.50 -25.95 28.04
N LEU A 15 -2.72 -26.98 27.21
CA LEU A 15 -2.23 -27.03 25.84
C LEU A 15 -2.97 -26.03 24.94
N THR A 16 -4.29 -25.87 25.13
CA THR A 16 -5.07 -24.82 24.48
C THR A 16 -4.58 -23.43 24.87
N LEU A 17 -4.33 -23.17 26.16
CA LEU A 17 -3.78 -21.89 26.62
C LEU A 17 -2.39 -21.63 26.04
N LEU A 18 -1.52 -22.64 26.03
CA LEU A 18 -0.17 -22.54 25.47
C LEU A 18 -0.18 -22.12 23.99
N LEU A 19 -1.19 -22.52 23.22
CA LEU A 19 -1.33 -22.15 21.81
C LEU A 19 -2.05 -20.81 21.61
N ILE A 20 -3.06 -20.50 22.43
CA ILE A 20 -3.84 -19.26 22.30
C ILE A 20 -3.07 -18.03 22.79
N VAL A 21 -2.35 -18.15 23.91
CA VAL A 21 -1.62 -17.03 24.52
C VAL A 21 -0.67 -16.33 23.54
N PRO A 22 0.24 -17.02 22.80
CA PRO A 22 1.13 -16.33 21.86
C PRO A 22 0.37 -15.67 20.70
N ILE A 23 -0.71 -16.27 20.21
CA ILE A 23 -1.54 -15.68 19.15
C ILE A 23 -2.19 -14.39 19.64
N LEU A 24 -2.75 -14.41 20.87
CA LEU A 24 -3.30 -13.22 21.49
C LEU A 24 -2.22 -12.17 21.77
N LEU A 25 -1.02 -12.57 22.17
CA LEU A 25 0.10 -11.65 22.40
C LEU A 25 0.50 -10.95 21.10
N ILE A 26 0.62 -11.69 20.00
CA ILE A 26 0.94 -11.14 18.67
C ILE A 26 -0.17 -10.20 18.19
N ARG A 27 -1.44 -10.56 18.40
CA ARG A 27 -2.58 -9.70 18.03
C ARG A 27 -2.78 -8.49 18.95
N ALA A 28 -2.33 -8.59 20.19
CA ALA A 28 -2.41 -7.52 21.17
C ALA A 28 -1.27 -6.51 21.05
N GLN A 29 -0.16 -6.87 20.37
CA GLN A 29 0.84 -5.89 20.00
C GLN A 29 0.19 -4.87 19.06
N PRO A 30 0.12 -3.59 19.43
CA PRO A 30 -0.32 -2.58 18.49
C PRO A 30 0.64 -2.67 17.30
N TYR A 31 0.11 -3.00 16.12
CA TYR A 31 0.88 -2.88 14.90
C TYR A 31 1.36 -1.44 14.89
N GLU A 32 2.66 -1.24 15.05
CA GLU A 32 3.25 0.08 15.14
C GLU A 32 2.94 0.75 13.82
N ARG A 33 1.87 1.56 13.84
CA ARG A 33 1.34 2.29 12.71
C ARG A 33 2.37 3.37 12.42
N GLY A 34 3.46 2.96 11.80
CA GLY A 34 4.59 3.83 11.49
C GLY A 34 4.16 4.93 10.52
N HIS A 35 5.16 5.59 9.95
CA HIS A 35 4.96 6.68 8.99
C HIS A 35 3.98 6.36 7.87
N LEU A 36 3.96 5.11 7.40
CA LEU A 36 3.06 4.65 6.35
C LEU A 36 1.58 4.77 6.75
N ALA A 37 1.22 4.41 7.98
CA ALA A 37 -0.16 4.52 8.44
C ALA A 37 -0.57 5.98 8.64
N THR A 38 0.33 6.80 9.19
CA THR A 38 0.13 8.26 9.32
C THR A 38 -0.04 8.93 7.95
N PHE A 39 0.63 8.40 6.93
CA PHE A 39 0.53 8.89 5.57
C PHE A 39 -0.79 8.49 4.91
N LEU A 40 -1.20 7.22 5.04
CA LEU A 40 -2.33 6.64 4.31
C LEU A 40 -3.70 6.88 4.96
N ILE A 41 -3.75 7.01 6.29
CA ILE A 41 -5.00 7.19 7.02
C ILE A 41 -5.22 8.70 7.18
N PRO A 42 -6.26 9.26 6.52
CA PRO A 42 -6.54 10.69 6.64
C PRO A 42 -7.00 11.02 8.08
N PRO A 43 -6.67 12.22 8.58
CA PRO A 43 -7.26 12.71 9.81
C PRO A 43 -8.77 12.93 9.63
N GLU A 44 -9.55 12.90 10.73
CA GLU A 44 -11.02 12.93 10.69
C GLU A 44 -11.59 14.18 10.00
N ASP A 45 -10.85 15.27 9.97
CA ASP A 45 -11.19 16.55 9.35
C ASP A 45 -10.84 16.63 7.86
N CYS A 46 -10.20 15.60 7.30
CA CYS A 46 -9.81 15.55 5.91
C CYS A 46 -10.58 14.47 5.15
N ARG A 47 -11.52 14.88 4.30
CA ARG A 47 -12.19 13.95 3.38
C ARG A 47 -11.15 13.29 2.48
N ALA A 48 -11.16 11.97 2.46
CA ALA A 48 -10.31 11.19 1.59
C ALA A 48 -10.65 11.51 0.10
N PRO A 49 -9.66 11.51 -0.79
CA PRO A 49 -8.24 11.20 -0.57
C PRO A 49 -7.47 12.37 0.04
N CYS A 50 -6.74 12.10 1.12
CA CYS A 50 -5.97 13.12 1.82
C CYS A 50 -4.75 12.50 2.50
N PHE A 51 -3.59 13.12 2.31
CA PHE A 51 -2.31 12.59 2.79
C PHE A 51 -1.64 13.67 3.65
N MET A 52 -1.66 13.50 4.97
CA MET A 52 -1.13 14.49 5.92
C MET A 52 -1.72 15.91 5.73
N GLY A 53 -3.00 16.01 5.37
CA GLY A 53 -3.67 17.28 5.07
C GLY A 53 -3.56 17.76 3.62
N VAL A 54 -2.66 17.17 2.83
CA VAL A 54 -2.51 17.47 1.39
C VAL A 54 -3.64 16.81 0.62
N ARG A 55 -4.44 17.63 -0.07
CA ARG A 55 -5.56 17.21 -0.92
C ARG A 55 -5.14 17.29 -2.38
N PRO A 56 -5.00 16.16 -3.08
CA PRO A 56 -4.58 16.23 -4.46
C PRO A 56 -5.61 16.96 -5.34
N GLN A 57 -5.11 17.64 -6.37
CA GLN A 57 -5.81 18.55 -7.26
C GLN A 57 -6.41 19.80 -6.60
N GLN A 58 -6.16 20.01 -5.30
CA GLN A 58 -6.67 21.18 -4.55
C GLN A 58 -5.55 21.93 -3.80
N THR A 59 -4.50 21.22 -3.39
CA THR A 59 -3.37 21.79 -2.65
C THR A 59 -2.26 22.22 -3.60
N THR A 60 -1.83 23.48 -3.49
CA THR A 60 -0.67 23.99 -4.25
C THR A 60 0.65 23.44 -3.69
N VAL A 61 1.73 23.56 -4.46
CA VAL A 61 3.08 23.21 -4.00
C VAL A 61 3.45 23.92 -2.69
N GLU A 62 3.19 25.23 -2.63
CA GLU A 62 3.55 26.06 -1.47
C GLU A 62 2.76 25.63 -0.22
N GLN A 63 1.47 25.33 -0.38
CA GLN A 63 0.63 24.82 0.70
C GLN A 63 1.09 23.45 1.17
N ALA A 64 1.38 22.52 0.25
CA ALA A 64 1.85 21.18 0.60
C ALA A 64 3.18 21.22 1.34
N VAL A 65 4.13 22.05 0.89
CA VAL A 65 5.42 22.24 1.57
C VAL A 65 5.24 22.84 2.96
N ALA A 66 4.34 23.81 3.12
CA ALA A 66 4.03 24.38 4.43
C ALA A 66 3.42 23.34 5.38
N MET A 67 2.47 22.52 4.90
CA MET A 67 1.87 21.42 5.68
C MET A 67 2.91 20.37 6.09
N LEU A 68 3.78 19.95 5.16
CA LEU A 68 4.84 18.99 5.45
C LEU A 68 5.85 19.54 6.46
N ARG A 69 6.25 20.81 6.34
CA ARG A 69 7.19 21.45 7.30
C ARG A 69 6.58 21.67 8.68
N ALA A 70 5.26 21.85 8.75
CA ALA A 70 4.53 21.97 10.01
C ALA A 70 4.33 20.61 10.72
N ASN A 71 4.62 19.50 10.05
CA ASN A 71 4.46 18.17 10.62
C ASN A 71 5.69 17.76 11.44
N ASP A 72 5.51 17.52 12.74
CA ASP A 72 6.61 17.19 13.65
C ASP A 72 7.31 15.86 13.34
N ALA A 73 6.70 14.95 12.58
CA ALA A 73 7.34 13.71 12.16
C ALA A 73 8.23 13.88 10.91
N VAL A 74 8.09 14.98 10.18
CA VAL A 74 8.89 15.31 9.00
C VAL A 74 10.17 16.03 9.44
N GLU A 75 11.31 15.55 8.97
CA GLU A 75 12.61 16.15 9.26
C GLU A 75 13.00 17.20 8.22
N GLN A 76 12.73 16.91 6.94
CA GLN A 76 13.18 17.73 5.83
C GLN A 76 12.22 17.60 4.65
N VAL A 77 12.06 18.70 3.90
CA VAL A 77 11.27 18.80 2.68
C VAL A 77 12.11 19.46 1.60
N GLN A 78 12.11 18.91 0.38
CA GLN A 78 12.79 19.48 -0.78
C GLN A 78 11.87 19.39 -2.00
N ILE A 79 12.15 20.25 -2.96
CA ILE A 79 11.43 20.30 -4.22
C ILE A 79 12.46 20.08 -5.31
N GLU A 80 12.25 19.08 -6.15
CA GLU A 80 13.16 18.75 -7.25
C GLU A 80 12.36 18.51 -8.53
N TYR A 81 12.99 18.71 -9.68
CA TYR A 81 12.47 18.20 -10.95
C TYR A 81 12.87 16.73 -11.10
N TYR A 82 11.90 15.81 -11.13
CA TYR A 82 12.13 14.37 -11.22
C TYR A 82 11.22 13.72 -12.26
N TYR A 83 11.81 12.92 -13.16
CA TYR A 83 11.19 12.20 -14.29
C TYR A 83 10.29 13.03 -15.22
N ARG A 84 9.15 13.51 -14.74
CA ARG A 84 8.05 14.11 -15.51
C ARG A 84 7.61 15.49 -15.01
N GLY A 85 8.30 16.08 -14.05
CA GLY A 85 7.94 17.41 -13.59
C GLY A 85 8.47 17.71 -12.20
N LEU A 86 7.85 18.69 -11.57
CA LEU A 86 8.15 19.08 -10.21
C LEU A 86 7.64 18.01 -9.24
N SER A 87 8.42 17.67 -8.22
CA SER A 87 8.03 16.74 -7.17
C SER A 87 8.46 17.27 -5.81
N ILE A 88 7.64 17.02 -4.79
CA ILE A 88 7.90 17.41 -3.40
C ILE A 88 8.32 16.16 -2.65
N PHE A 89 9.58 16.09 -2.26
CA PHE A 89 10.14 14.98 -1.51
C PHE A 89 10.24 15.34 -0.02
N TRP A 90 10.08 14.34 0.85
CA TRP A 90 10.31 14.54 2.28
C TRP A 90 10.91 13.31 2.96
N ARG A 91 11.55 13.55 4.10
CA ARG A 91 12.13 12.53 4.98
C ARG A 91 11.50 12.58 6.35
N TRP A 92 11.21 11.42 6.91
CA TRP A 92 10.71 11.28 8.28
C TRP A 92 11.86 11.26 9.30
N LYS A 93 11.66 11.87 10.48
CA LYS A 93 12.68 11.95 11.55
C LYS A 93 13.15 10.60 12.06
N SER A 94 12.27 9.60 12.11
CA SER A 94 12.63 8.26 12.57
C SER A 94 12.92 7.26 11.44
N SER A 95 13.01 7.73 10.18
CA SER A 95 13.42 6.85 9.09
C SER A 95 14.95 6.78 9.01
N PRO A 96 15.56 5.58 8.99
CA PRO A 96 17.00 5.42 8.76
C PRO A 96 17.39 5.62 7.29
N SER A 97 16.42 5.83 6.39
CA SER A 97 16.62 5.85 4.94
C SER A 97 16.92 7.24 4.35
N GLU A 98 17.31 7.22 3.07
CA GLU A 98 17.61 8.40 2.27
C GLU A 98 16.38 9.28 2.03
N PHE A 99 16.66 10.52 1.62
CA PHE A 99 15.70 11.60 1.46
C PHE A 99 14.61 11.38 0.36
N ARG A 100 14.72 10.32 -0.47
CA ARG A 100 13.95 10.15 -1.72
C ARG A 100 12.79 9.15 -1.66
N ASP A 101 12.40 8.71 -0.47
CA ASP A 101 11.46 7.62 -0.33
C ASP A 101 9.99 8.03 -0.55
N TYR A 102 9.58 9.22 -0.13
CA TYR A 102 8.22 9.69 -0.34
C TYR A 102 8.20 10.94 -1.22
N ALA A 103 7.23 11.01 -2.14
CA ALA A 103 7.05 12.19 -2.97
C ALA A 103 5.59 12.52 -3.25
N PHE A 104 5.32 13.80 -3.50
CA PHE A 104 4.10 14.23 -4.20
C PHE A 104 4.48 14.65 -5.61
N GLN A 105 3.75 14.13 -6.61
CA GLN A 105 3.83 14.65 -7.97
C GLN A 105 3.05 15.95 -8.08
N VAL A 106 3.52 16.81 -8.97
CA VAL A 106 2.93 18.13 -9.22
C VAL A 106 2.67 18.28 -10.72
N ASP A 107 1.51 18.83 -11.09
CA ASP A 107 1.20 19.14 -12.48
C ASP A 107 1.78 20.49 -12.94
N GLU A 108 1.53 20.83 -14.20
CA GLU A 108 1.96 22.08 -14.83
C GLU A 108 1.33 23.33 -14.18
N THR A 109 0.20 23.17 -13.48
CA THR A 109 -0.50 24.25 -12.75
C THR A 109 -0.01 24.41 -11.31
N ARG A 110 1.01 23.65 -10.91
CA ARG A 110 1.57 23.63 -9.55
C ARG A 110 0.59 23.11 -8.49
N LEU A 111 -0.32 22.22 -8.87
CA LEU A 111 -1.14 21.48 -7.94
C LEU A 111 -0.54 20.09 -7.68
N VAL A 112 -0.60 19.64 -6.42
CA VAL A 112 -0.23 18.26 -6.07
C VAL A 112 -1.23 17.32 -6.73
N THR A 113 -0.77 16.31 -7.47
CA THR A 113 -1.66 15.40 -8.21
C THR A 113 -1.85 14.05 -7.53
N GLN A 114 -0.77 13.45 -7.05
CA GLN A 114 -0.81 12.15 -6.39
C GLN A 114 0.43 11.91 -5.52
N PRO A 115 0.29 11.13 -4.45
CA PRO A 115 1.43 10.62 -3.71
C PRO A 115 2.16 9.52 -4.50
N VAL A 116 3.46 9.46 -4.28
CA VAL A 116 4.36 8.38 -4.69
C VAL A 116 4.93 7.78 -3.42
N LEU A 117 4.73 6.48 -3.28
CA LEU A 117 5.18 5.71 -2.13
C LEU A 117 6.61 5.21 -2.33
N PRO A 118 7.35 4.98 -1.24
CA PRO A 118 8.68 4.41 -1.32
C PRO A 118 8.67 3.04 -1.95
N PRO A 119 9.76 2.70 -2.67
CA PRO A 119 9.99 1.31 -3.10
C PRO A 119 10.01 0.34 -1.91
N THR A 120 10.44 0.81 -0.74
CA THR A 120 10.58 -0.01 0.47
C THR A 120 9.24 -0.44 1.08
N VAL A 121 8.12 0.19 0.72
CA VAL A 121 6.79 -0.20 1.20
C VAL A 121 6.38 -1.55 0.61
N ARG A 122 6.03 -2.50 1.49
CA ARG A 122 5.58 -3.84 1.10
C ARG A 122 4.07 -3.88 0.95
N LEU A 123 3.61 -4.73 0.02
CA LEU A 123 2.18 -4.96 -0.20
C LEU A 123 1.46 -5.47 1.06
N GLY A 124 2.11 -6.35 1.82
CA GLY A 124 1.56 -6.84 3.09
C GLY A 124 1.27 -5.71 4.09
N ASP A 125 2.17 -4.73 4.21
CA ASP A 125 1.99 -3.59 5.11
C ASP A 125 0.82 -2.72 4.68
N MET A 126 0.66 -2.50 3.36
CA MET A 126 -0.50 -1.79 2.82
C MET A 126 -1.81 -2.47 3.17
N GLN A 127 -1.89 -3.79 3.00
CA GLN A 127 -3.10 -4.55 3.32
C GLN A 127 -3.39 -4.58 4.82
N LEU A 128 -2.36 -4.61 5.67
CA LEU A 128 -2.54 -4.53 7.13
C LEU A 128 -3.06 -3.16 7.57
N ILE A 129 -2.64 -2.08 6.92
CA ILE A 129 -3.04 -0.71 7.26
C ILE A 129 -4.43 -0.38 6.69
N LEU A 130 -4.65 -0.68 5.42
CA LEU A 130 -5.88 -0.32 4.68
C LEU A 130 -7.00 -1.35 4.88
N GLY A 131 -6.67 -2.56 5.33
CA GLY A 131 -7.60 -3.69 5.37
C GLY A 131 -7.75 -4.37 4.01
N PRO A 132 -8.71 -5.31 3.90
CA PRO A 132 -9.02 -5.95 2.62
C PRO A 132 -9.64 -4.94 1.65
N PRO A 133 -9.26 -4.97 0.36
CA PRO A 133 -9.92 -4.15 -0.65
C PRO A 133 -11.36 -4.64 -0.90
N GLU A 134 -12.24 -3.74 -1.32
CA GLU A 134 -13.62 -4.10 -1.67
C GLU A 134 -13.71 -4.75 -3.05
N ARG A 135 -12.84 -4.32 -3.98
CA ARG A 135 -12.74 -4.89 -5.32
C ARG A 135 -11.29 -5.07 -5.72
N VAL A 136 -11.05 -6.12 -6.49
CA VAL A 136 -9.73 -6.47 -6.99
C VAL A 136 -9.80 -6.79 -8.46
N THR A 137 -9.03 -6.08 -9.27
CA THR A 137 -8.98 -6.30 -10.73
C THR A 137 -7.57 -6.64 -11.15
N ALA A 138 -7.38 -7.77 -11.81
CA ALA A 138 -6.15 -8.10 -12.53
C ALA A 138 -6.27 -7.71 -14.01
N ALA A 139 -5.17 -7.29 -14.61
CA ALA A 139 -5.10 -6.98 -16.04
C ALA A 139 -3.69 -7.20 -16.58
N VAL A 140 -3.55 -7.20 -17.91
CA VAL A 140 -2.25 -7.09 -18.59
C VAL A 140 -2.07 -5.64 -19.05
N LEU A 141 -0.90 -5.09 -18.77
CA LEU A 141 -0.44 -3.80 -19.25
C LEU A 141 0.31 -4.00 -20.55
N ASN A 142 -0.02 -3.19 -21.56
CA ASN A 142 0.66 -3.08 -22.85
C ASN A 142 0.70 -4.40 -23.68
N GLU A 143 0.52 -4.30 -25.00
CA GLU A 143 0.61 -5.46 -25.90
C GLU A 143 2.07 -5.88 -26.15
N TYR A 144 3.00 -4.94 -26.15
CA TYR A 144 4.40 -5.18 -26.55
C TYR A 144 5.29 -5.70 -25.42
N GLN A 145 4.95 -5.39 -24.18
CA GLN A 145 5.64 -5.86 -22.97
C GLN A 145 4.57 -6.22 -21.94
N PRO A 146 3.91 -7.39 -22.09
CA PRO A 146 2.80 -7.76 -21.23
C PRO A 146 3.29 -7.84 -19.78
N ARG A 147 2.74 -6.97 -18.94
CA ARG A 147 2.95 -7.02 -17.48
C ARG A 147 1.64 -7.27 -16.80
N ALA A 148 1.60 -8.26 -15.93
CA ALA A 148 0.45 -8.39 -15.05
C ALA A 148 0.40 -7.19 -14.12
N ALA A 149 -0.80 -6.64 -13.94
CA ALA A 149 -1.07 -5.61 -12.97
C ALA A 149 -2.30 -5.99 -12.17
N ILE A 150 -2.36 -5.44 -10.97
CA ILE A 150 -3.50 -5.58 -10.09
C ILE A 150 -3.91 -4.21 -9.55
N VAL A 151 -5.21 -4.01 -9.43
CA VAL A 151 -5.84 -2.81 -8.87
C VAL A 151 -6.64 -3.26 -7.65
N LEU A 152 -6.29 -2.72 -6.49
CA LEU A 152 -7.00 -2.92 -5.23
C LEU A 152 -7.81 -1.65 -4.92
N GLU A 153 -9.13 -1.73 -4.96
CA GLU A 153 -9.99 -0.57 -4.74
C GLU A 153 -10.39 -0.45 -3.26
N TYR A 154 -10.31 0.77 -2.73
CA TYR A 154 -10.74 1.13 -1.38
C TYR A 154 -11.75 2.30 -1.47
N PRO A 155 -13.00 2.05 -1.92
CA PRO A 155 -14.02 3.09 -2.10
C PRO A 155 -14.29 3.92 -0.85
N ALA A 156 -14.30 3.30 0.34
CA ALA A 156 -14.43 4.00 1.61
C ALA A 156 -13.36 5.09 1.84
N LEU A 157 -12.20 4.94 1.20
CA LEU A 157 -11.07 5.88 1.26
C LEU A 157 -10.92 6.71 -0.05
N GLY A 158 -11.81 6.54 -1.03
CA GLY A 158 -11.74 7.26 -2.31
C GLY A 158 -10.44 7.03 -3.09
N MET A 159 -9.82 5.86 -2.93
CA MET A 159 -8.50 5.56 -3.51
C MET A 159 -8.43 4.13 -4.07
N TYR A 160 -7.46 3.90 -4.95
CA TYR A 160 -7.06 2.56 -5.37
C TYR A 160 -5.54 2.41 -5.23
N LEU A 161 -5.09 1.17 -5.03
CA LEU A 161 -3.69 0.78 -5.13
C LEU A 161 -3.50 0.02 -6.44
N PHE A 162 -2.81 0.63 -7.40
CA PHE A 162 -2.38 -0.05 -8.61
C PHE A 162 -1.00 -0.67 -8.39
N ILE A 163 -0.76 -1.88 -8.88
CA ILE A 163 0.52 -2.57 -8.72
C ILE A 163 0.86 -3.23 -10.06
N GLY A 164 1.91 -2.77 -10.72
CA GLY A 164 2.47 -3.45 -11.89
C GLY A 164 3.52 -4.46 -11.45
N MET A 165 3.50 -5.67 -12.00
CA MET A 165 4.45 -6.72 -11.65
C MET A 165 5.41 -7.05 -12.79
N TYR A 166 6.67 -7.27 -12.42
CA TYR A 166 7.68 -7.88 -13.25
C TYR A 166 8.74 -8.55 -12.36
N PRO A 167 9.08 -9.85 -12.53
CA PRO A 167 8.45 -10.88 -13.37
C PRO A 167 7.23 -11.56 -12.70
N CYS A 168 6.48 -12.37 -13.47
CA CYS A 168 5.33 -13.16 -12.99
C CYS A 168 5.72 -14.44 -12.21
N GLN A 169 7.02 -14.70 -12.02
CA GLN A 169 7.53 -15.84 -11.28
C GLN A 169 7.87 -15.41 -9.86
N MET A 170 6.90 -15.54 -8.96
CA MET A 170 7.10 -15.28 -7.54
C MET A 170 6.30 -16.27 -6.71
N ASP A 171 6.86 -16.66 -5.57
CA ASP A 171 6.15 -17.48 -4.60
C ASP A 171 5.18 -16.63 -3.75
N GLN A 172 4.45 -17.30 -2.85
CA GLN A 172 3.48 -16.61 -2.00
C GLN A 172 4.13 -15.67 -0.98
N ALA A 173 5.30 -16.02 -0.44
CA ALA A 173 5.99 -15.20 0.54
C ALA A 173 6.63 -13.96 -0.12
N GLU A 174 7.23 -14.13 -1.30
CA GLU A 174 7.75 -13.06 -2.14
C GLU A 174 6.65 -12.09 -2.56
N PHE A 175 5.46 -12.60 -2.90
CA PHE A 175 4.31 -11.76 -3.24
C PHE A 175 3.97 -10.76 -2.14
N TRP A 176 3.96 -11.18 -0.88
CA TRP A 176 3.64 -10.28 0.23
C TRP A 176 4.80 -9.39 0.66
N ARG A 177 6.03 -9.83 0.38
CA ARG A 177 7.26 -9.07 0.67
C ARG A 177 7.70 -8.18 -0.47
N MET A 178 6.99 -8.20 -1.60
CA MET A 178 7.41 -7.45 -2.77
C MET A 178 7.53 -5.97 -2.42
N HIS A 179 8.75 -5.48 -2.58
CA HIS A 179 9.06 -4.07 -2.61
C HIS A 179 8.65 -3.54 -3.98
N TYR A 180 8.23 -2.30 -4.02
CA TYR A 180 8.10 -1.61 -5.29
C TYR A 180 9.49 -1.13 -5.75
N GLU A 181 9.68 -0.92 -7.05
CA GLU A 181 10.88 -0.27 -7.58
C GLU A 181 10.43 0.98 -8.36
N ALA A 182 10.61 2.15 -7.72
CA ALA A 182 10.21 3.47 -8.22
C ALA A 182 10.85 3.88 -9.55
N SER A 183 11.84 3.14 -10.01
CA SER A 183 12.75 3.63 -11.03
C SER A 183 12.67 2.95 -12.38
N LEU A 184 11.87 1.90 -12.62
CA LEU A 184 11.71 1.46 -14.01
C LEU A 184 10.33 0.94 -14.46
N TYR A 185 9.60 0.03 -13.80
CA TYR A 185 8.54 -0.67 -14.58
C TYR A 185 7.30 -1.24 -13.85
N GLY A 186 7.15 -1.04 -12.55
CA GLY A 186 5.86 -1.09 -11.85
C GLY A 186 5.54 0.30 -11.31
N ALA A 187 4.37 0.53 -10.72
CA ALA A 187 4.17 1.64 -9.78
C ALA A 187 3.07 1.30 -8.80
N TYR A 188 3.29 1.59 -7.51
CA TYR A 188 2.18 1.84 -6.61
C TYR A 188 1.62 3.21 -6.96
N PHE A 189 0.64 3.24 -7.86
CA PHE A 189 -0.16 4.44 -8.01
C PHE A 189 -1.28 4.37 -7.00
N LEU A 190 -1.18 5.23 -6.00
CA LEU A 190 -2.32 5.73 -5.26
C LEU A 190 -3.02 6.74 -6.15
N GLY A 191 -3.86 6.22 -7.04
CA GLY A 191 -4.64 7.09 -7.89
C GLY A 191 -5.98 7.41 -7.26
N LEU A 192 -6.55 8.52 -7.73
CA LEU A 192 -7.86 9.00 -7.36
C LEU A 192 -8.81 8.80 -8.54
N GLY A 193 -9.98 8.24 -8.29
CA GLY A 193 -10.96 7.96 -9.35
C GLY A 193 -10.62 6.72 -10.19
N GLU A 194 -10.94 6.74 -11.48
CA GLU A 194 -10.69 5.61 -12.37
C GLU A 194 -9.19 5.49 -12.75
N PRO A 195 -8.64 4.27 -12.87
CA PRO A 195 -7.24 4.02 -13.22
C PRO A 195 -6.95 4.35 -14.70
N ASN A 196 -6.96 5.64 -15.04
CA ASN A 196 -6.73 6.13 -16.40
C ASN A 196 -5.25 6.20 -16.78
N TYR A 197 -4.34 6.09 -15.81
CA TYR A 197 -2.89 6.21 -16.04
C TYR A 197 -2.24 4.95 -16.62
N ALA A 198 -2.86 3.79 -16.43
CA ALA A 198 -2.37 2.53 -16.97
C ALA A 198 -3.33 2.04 -18.05
N ARG A 199 -2.87 2.04 -19.31
CA ARG A 199 -3.63 1.47 -20.43
C ARG A 199 -3.69 -0.04 -20.29
N MET A 200 -4.62 -0.52 -19.47
CA MET A 200 -4.96 -1.93 -19.33
C MET A 200 -5.57 -2.42 -20.63
N LEU A 201 -5.10 -3.57 -21.14
CA LEU A 201 -5.69 -4.18 -22.32
C LEU A 201 -7.14 -4.55 -22.01
N PRO A 202 -8.14 -4.03 -22.74
CA PRO A 202 -9.55 -4.20 -22.38
C PRO A 202 -9.95 -5.68 -22.17
N ASN A 203 -9.46 -6.55 -23.05
CA ASN A 203 -9.78 -7.99 -23.03
C ASN A 203 -8.97 -8.80 -22.01
N SER A 204 -8.11 -8.15 -21.22
CA SER A 204 -7.27 -8.81 -20.21
C SER A 204 -7.80 -8.65 -18.79
N ARG A 205 -8.80 -7.77 -18.59
CA ARG A 205 -9.33 -7.46 -17.27
C ARG A 205 -10.05 -8.66 -16.69
N ARG A 206 -9.76 -8.97 -15.43
CA ARG A 206 -10.38 -10.04 -14.67
C ARG A 206 -10.61 -9.57 -13.24
N GLU A 207 -11.88 -9.55 -12.83
CA GLU A 207 -12.22 -9.34 -11.43
C GLU A 207 -11.83 -10.59 -10.61
N LEU A 208 -11.21 -10.35 -9.46
CA LEU A 208 -10.73 -11.37 -8.54
C LEU A 208 -11.54 -11.32 -7.25
N ASP A 209 -11.69 -12.46 -6.60
CA ASP A 209 -12.36 -12.57 -5.30
C ASP A 209 -11.54 -11.87 -4.21
N PRO A 210 -12.09 -10.88 -3.47
CA PRO A 210 -11.34 -10.10 -2.47
C PRO A 210 -10.74 -10.90 -1.30
N ASN A 211 -11.15 -12.16 -1.08
CA ASN A 211 -10.62 -13.01 -0.01
C ASN A 211 -9.50 -13.94 -0.49
N THR A 212 -9.45 -14.22 -1.80
CA THR A 212 -8.52 -15.18 -2.41
C THR A 212 -7.71 -14.59 -3.58
N TRP A 213 -7.83 -13.28 -3.81
CA TRP A 213 -7.26 -12.59 -4.96
C TRP A 213 -5.76 -12.79 -5.10
N ALA A 214 -5.00 -12.85 -4.00
CA ALA A 214 -3.54 -12.98 -4.09
C ALA A 214 -3.14 -14.31 -4.75
N LYS A 215 -3.88 -15.39 -4.49
CA LYS A 215 -3.70 -16.66 -5.19
C LYS A 215 -4.17 -16.55 -6.65
N GLN A 216 -5.37 -16.03 -6.87
CA GLN A 216 -5.95 -15.91 -8.21
C GLN A 216 -5.10 -15.03 -9.14
N PHE A 217 -4.48 -13.98 -8.59
CA PHE A 217 -3.60 -13.09 -9.33
C PHE A 217 -2.29 -13.80 -9.72
N ARG A 218 -1.68 -14.57 -8.81
CA ARG A 218 -0.51 -15.40 -9.18
C ARG A 218 -0.86 -16.40 -10.29
N ASP A 219 -2.04 -17.01 -10.24
CA ASP A 219 -2.51 -17.92 -11.28
C ASP A 219 -2.74 -17.18 -12.60
N PHE A 220 -3.31 -15.97 -12.55
CA PHE A 220 -3.43 -15.07 -13.70
C PHE A 220 -2.06 -14.71 -14.31
N CYS A 221 -1.08 -14.38 -13.46
CA CYS A 221 0.28 -14.04 -13.85
C CYS A 221 1.00 -15.21 -14.52
N ARG A 222 0.80 -16.45 -14.05
CA ARG A 222 1.44 -17.67 -14.62
C ARG A 222 0.86 -18.07 -15.96
N ALA A 223 -0.36 -17.65 -16.28
CA ALA A 223 -1.03 -17.95 -17.53
C ALA A 223 -0.61 -17.02 -18.69
N ARG A 224 0.30 -16.07 -18.44
CA ARG A 224 0.75 -15.03 -19.38
C ARG A 224 2.26 -15.07 -19.53
#